data_AF-A0A101XMP7-F1
#
_entry.id   AF-A0A101XMP7-F1
#
_cell.length_a   1.000
_cell.length_b   1.000
_cell.length_c   1.000
_cell.angle_alpha   90.00
_cell.angle_beta   90.00
_cell.angle_gamma   90.00
#
_symmetry.space_group_name_H-M   'P 1'
#
loop_
_entity.id
_entity.type
_entity.pdbx_description
1 polymer ?
#
loop_
_entity_poly.entity_id
_entity_poly.type
_entity_poly.pdbx_seq_one_letter_code
_entity_poly.pdbx_strand_id
1 'polypeptide(L)'
;MGQGDVDLEDLEGIGPKTAQLLKSKGILSIKHLALFNPEELIELTDMTPDRVEKILKSARDVVFGSNRVARATDLAKNFESIVRLKTNVRSIDELLQGGLEPKAIYEFAGEFGTGKTQLCHQLSVTVQLGQDRGGVGGAAIYLDTEEAFSPSRISSIAQRFDLDPNEALDNIYVIKVINAVDLEDRIKFDVVRLVEQANVKLIVVDSIIALYRAEFKG
;
A
#
# COMPACT_ATOMS: atom_id res chain seq x y z
N MET A 1 17.66 4.68 -7.60
CA MET A 1 18.74 3.95 -6.91
C MET A 1 18.09 3.14 -5.81
N GLY A 2 18.16 1.80 -5.89
CA GLY A 2 17.66 0.95 -4.81
C GLY A 2 18.53 1.18 -3.58
N GLN A 3 17.98 1.79 -2.55
CA GLN A 3 18.52 1.59 -1.20
C GLN A 3 18.39 0.08 -0.96
N GLY A 4 19.52 -0.62 -0.86
CA GLY A 4 19.51 -1.99 -0.33
C GLY A 4 18.79 -2.01 1.01
N ASP A 5 18.18 -3.13 1.38
CA ASP A 5 17.43 -3.25 2.63
C ASP A 5 18.33 -2.91 3.82
N VAL A 6 18.24 -1.66 4.27
CA VAL A 6 18.83 -1.18 5.51
C VAL A 6 17.92 -1.69 6.63
N ASP A 7 18.43 -2.55 7.51
CA ASP A 7 17.66 -3.11 8.61
C ASP A 7 17.54 -2.06 9.73
N LEU A 8 16.53 -2.20 10.59
CA LEU A 8 16.34 -1.37 11.77
C LEU A 8 17.61 -1.30 12.65
N GLU A 9 18.40 -2.37 12.68
CA GLU A 9 19.65 -2.45 13.45
C GLU A 9 20.77 -1.56 12.90
N ASP A 10 20.66 -1.10 11.64
CA ASP A 10 21.62 -0.17 11.05
C ASP A 10 21.36 1.29 11.46
N LEU A 11 20.23 1.58 12.12
CA LEU A 11 19.92 2.91 12.62
C LEU A 11 20.65 3.24 13.91
N GLU A 12 21.27 4.42 13.95
CA GLU A 12 21.84 4.96 15.18
C GLU A 12 20.79 4.99 16.31
N GLY A 13 21.13 4.39 17.45
CA GLY A 13 20.25 4.30 18.63
C GLY A 13 19.38 3.04 18.70
N ILE A 14 19.40 2.18 17.67
CA ILE A 14 18.71 0.90 17.64
C ILE A 14 19.72 -0.25 17.74
N GLY A 15 19.79 -0.89 18.91
CA GLY A 15 20.50 -2.16 19.06
C GLY A 15 19.57 -3.38 18.83
N PRO A 16 20.11 -4.61 18.83
CA PRO A 16 19.36 -5.82 18.52
C PRO A 16 18.08 -6.02 19.35
N LYS A 17 18.14 -5.72 20.66
CA LYS A 17 16.95 -5.80 21.54
C LYS A 17 15.85 -4.82 21.14
N THR A 18 16.24 -3.64 20.70
CA THR A 18 15.32 -2.57 20.28
C THR A 18 14.72 -2.89 18.92
N ALA A 19 15.52 -3.39 17.98
CA ALA A 19 15.01 -3.90 16.72
C ALA A 19 14.02 -5.05 16.91
N GLN A 20 14.32 -6.01 17.80
CA GLN A 20 13.38 -7.09 18.15
C GLN A 20 12.08 -6.55 18.76
N LEU A 21 12.16 -5.58 19.66
CA LEU A 21 10.97 -4.94 20.23
C LEU A 21 10.13 -4.26 19.14
N LEU A 22 10.74 -3.46 18.27
CA LEU A 22 10.05 -2.79 17.16
C LEU A 22 9.38 -3.81 16.23
N LYS A 23 10.11 -4.87 15.83
CA LYS A 23 9.58 -5.97 15.01
C LYS A 23 8.40 -6.67 15.71
N SER A 24 8.48 -6.89 17.03
CA SER A 24 7.37 -7.47 17.80
C SER A 24 6.12 -6.59 17.90
N LYS A 25 6.27 -5.28 17.65
CA LYS A 25 5.18 -4.28 17.62
C LYS A 25 4.69 -4.00 16.20
N GLY A 26 5.14 -4.76 15.19
CA GLY A 26 4.75 -4.60 13.79
C GLY A 26 5.53 -3.52 13.03
N ILE A 27 6.57 -2.94 13.63
CA ILE A 27 7.45 -2.00 12.95
C ILE A 27 8.56 -2.81 12.28
N LEU A 28 8.39 -3.07 10.98
CA LEU A 28 9.22 -4.02 10.23
C LEU A 28 10.32 -3.37 9.39
N SER A 29 10.22 -2.07 9.10
CA SER A 29 11.19 -1.36 8.27
C SER A 29 11.46 0.06 8.76
N ILE A 30 12.60 0.62 8.36
CA ILE A 30 12.97 2.02 8.64
C ILE A 30 11.95 2.99 8.05
N LYS A 31 11.41 2.68 6.86
CA LYS A 31 10.37 3.48 6.22
C LYS A 31 9.11 3.52 7.05
N HIS A 32 8.66 2.37 7.55
CA HIS A 32 7.51 2.31 8.45
C HIS A 32 7.79 3.10 9.74
N LEU A 33 8.95 2.88 10.38
CA LEU A 33 9.36 3.60 11.58
C LEU A 33 9.36 5.13 11.39
N ALA A 34 9.82 5.62 10.24
CA ALA A 34 9.92 7.06 9.95
C ALA A 34 8.56 7.78 9.87
N LEU A 35 7.45 7.04 9.70
CA LEU A 35 6.09 7.56 9.62
C LEU A 35 5.45 7.80 11.00
N PHE A 36 5.95 7.15 12.06
CA PHE A 36 5.41 7.32 13.40
C PHE A 36 5.68 8.73 13.94
N ASN A 37 4.75 9.24 14.74
CA ASN A 37 5.01 10.38 15.61
C ASN A 37 5.62 9.90 16.95
N PRO A 38 6.25 10.81 17.72
CA PRO A 38 6.89 10.43 18.99
C PRO A 38 5.92 9.80 20.01
N GLU A 39 4.70 10.31 20.12
CA GLU A 39 3.71 9.85 21.11
C GLU A 39 3.27 8.41 20.83
N GLU A 40 2.96 8.09 19.57
CA GLU A 40 2.61 6.74 19.12
C GLU A 40 3.74 5.74 19.42
N LEU A 41 4.99 6.12 19.14
CA LEU A 41 6.11 5.21 19.34
C LEU A 41 6.43 5.00 20.83
N ILE A 42 6.26 6.04 21.66
CA ILE A 42 6.39 5.93 23.12
C ILE A 42 5.33 4.97 23.64
N GLU A 43 4.07 5.15 23.26
CA GLU A 43 2.95 4.30 23.70
C GLU A 43 3.15 2.84 23.28
N LEU A 44 3.69 2.60 22.08
CA LEU A 44 3.91 1.24 21.59
C LEU A 44 5.08 0.52 22.26
N THR A 45 6.11 1.25 22.70
CA THR A 45 7.41 0.67 23.07
C THR A 45 7.88 0.94 24.50
N ASP A 46 7.20 1.81 25.24
CA ASP A 46 7.58 2.28 26.58
C ASP A 46 8.99 2.89 26.65
N MET A 47 9.53 3.35 25.52
CA MET A 47 10.83 4.01 25.46
C MET A 47 10.74 5.46 25.98
N THR A 48 11.86 6.00 26.45
CA THR A 48 11.92 7.39 26.89
C THR A 48 11.76 8.36 25.69
N PRO A 49 11.12 9.53 25.89
CA PRO A 49 10.92 10.52 24.83
C PRO A 49 12.21 10.89 24.09
N ASP A 50 13.28 11.20 24.83
CA ASP A 50 14.60 11.54 24.25
C ASP A 50 15.16 10.46 23.33
N ARG A 51 14.90 9.19 23.66
CA ARG A 51 15.36 8.05 22.87
C ARG A 51 14.54 7.92 21.59
N VAL A 52 13.23 8.05 21.71
CA VAL A 52 12.30 8.01 20.58
C VAL A 52 12.59 9.12 19.58
N GLU A 53 12.82 10.35 20.05
CA GLU A 53 13.17 11.47 19.16
C GLU A 53 14.44 11.20 18.34
N LYS A 54 15.50 10.66 18.99
CA LYS A 54 16.75 10.31 18.31
C LYS A 54 16.54 9.23 17.25
N ILE A 55 15.81 8.17 17.60
CA ILE A 55 15.49 7.06 16.69
C ILE A 55 14.69 7.56 15.49
N LEU A 56 13.62 8.34 15.70
CA LEU A 56 12.79 8.87 14.63
C LEU A 56 13.55 9.87 13.74
N LYS A 57 14.43 10.69 14.32
CA LYS A 57 15.30 11.58 13.56
C LYS A 57 16.22 10.78 12.65
N SER A 58 16.92 9.79 13.20
CA SER A 58 17.82 8.89 12.46
C SER A 58 17.08 8.18 11.31
N ALA A 59 15.91 7.60 11.58
CA ALA A 59 15.09 6.95 10.57
C ALA A 59 14.68 7.92 9.45
N ARG A 60 14.24 9.14 9.80
CA ARG A 60 13.84 10.16 8.81
C ARG A 60 15.02 10.69 8.01
N ASP A 61 16.21 10.79 8.60
CA ASP A 61 17.41 11.21 7.88
C ASP A 61 17.83 10.15 6.84
N VAL A 62 17.70 8.86 7.17
CA VAL A 62 17.95 7.77 6.21
C VAL A 62 16.90 7.73 5.08
N VAL A 63 15.61 7.94 5.41
CA VAL A 63 14.51 7.85 4.43
C VAL A 63 14.38 9.11 3.57
N PHE A 64 14.55 10.29 4.17
CA PHE A 64 14.24 11.57 3.55
C PHE A 64 15.47 12.47 3.36
N GLY A 65 16.56 12.26 4.10
CA GLY A 65 17.65 13.24 4.27
C GLY A 65 18.29 13.76 2.98
N SER A 66 18.42 12.93 1.95
CA SER A 66 19.04 13.33 0.67
C SER A 66 18.08 14.03 -0.30
N ASN A 67 16.76 13.98 -0.08
CA ASN A 67 15.75 14.31 -1.09
C ASN A 67 14.67 15.30 -0.62
N ARG A 68 14.85 16.00 0.52
CA ARG A 68 13.82 16.94 1.02
C ARG A 68 13.73 18.24 0.23
N VAL A 69 14.80 18.64 -0.45
CA VAL A 69 14.86 19.87 -1.24
C VAL A 69 15.34 19.53 -2.64
N ALA A 70 14.48 19.76 -3.63
CA ALA A 70 14.78 19.57 -5.05
C ALA A 70 14.23 20.74 -5.84
N ARG A 71 14.83 21.06 -7.00
CA ARG A 71 14.22 22.04 -7.91
C ARG A 71 12.98 21.41 -8.53
N ALA A 72 11.97 22.23 -8.84
CA ALA A 72 10.77 21.76 -9.54
C ALA A 72 11.10 21.06 -10.86
N THR A 73 12.16 21.50 -11.56
CA THR A 73 12.65 20.85 -12.79
C THR A 73 13.15 19.44 -12.57
N ASP A 74 13.77 19.16 -11.43
CA ASP A 74 14.30 17.83 -11.10
C ASP A 74 13.16 16.90 -10.71
N LEU A 75 12.15 17.42 -10.00
CA LEU A 75 10.91 16.71 -9.74
C LEU A 75 10.18 16.35 -11.04
N ALA A 76 10.03 17.31 -11.96
CA ALA A 76 9.34 17.08 -13.25
C ALA A 76 9.96 15.92 -14.05
N LYS A 77 11.30 15.86 -14.12
CA LYS A 77 12.01 14.74 -14.77
C LYS A 77 11.73 13.39 -14.11
N ASN A 78 11.57 13.36 -12.79
CA ASN A 78 11.22 12.12 -12.09
C ASN A 78 9.81 11.64 -12.48
N PHE A 79 8.85 12.56 -12.68
CA PHE A 79 7.48 12.22 -13.10
C PHE A 79 7.42 11.60 -14.50
N GLU A 80 8.32 11.96 -15.41
CA GLU A 80 8.40 11.37 -16.76
C GLU A 80 8.76 9.87 -16.72
N SER A 81 9.49 9.44 -15.69
CA SER A 81 9.95 8.05 -15.53
C SER A 81 9.03 7.17 -14.69
N ILE A 82 7.88 7.68 -14.26
CA ILE A 82 6.95 6.95 -13.40
C ILE A 82 6.27 5.82 -14.18
N VAL A 83 6.44 4.59 -13.69
CA VAL A 83 5.70 3.43 -14.15
C VAL A 83 4.28 3.50 -13.60
N ARG A 84 3.29 3.52 -14.49
CA ARG A 84 1.85 3.59 -14.14
C ARG A 84 1.19 2.24 -14.31
N LEU A 85 0.23 1.92 -13.43
CA LEU A 85 -0.66 0.78 -13.59
C LEU A 85 -1.83 1.18 -14.49
N LYS A 86 -1.95 0.55 -15.66
CA LYS A 86 -3.10 0.78 -16.54
C LYS A 86 -4.37 0.22 -15.94
N THR A 87 -5.43 1.00 -15.99
CA THR A 87 -6.78 0.55 -15.62
C THR A 87 -7.35 -0.41 -16.66
N ASN A 88 -6.80 -0.44 -17.88
CA ASN A 88 -7.32 -1.19 -19.01
C ASN A 88 -8.75 -0.76 -19.40
N VAL A 89 -9.08 0.49 -19.07
CA VAL A 89 -10.25 1.22 -19.56
C VAL A 89 -9.73 2.46 -20.26
N ARG A 90 -9.77 2.45 -21.59
CA ARG A 90 -9.11 3.46 -22.43
C ARG A 90 -9.42 4.90 -22.01
N SER A 91 -10.69 5.22 -21.75
CA SER A 91 -11.11 6.57 -21.35
C SER A 91 -10.56 6.99 -19.98
N ILE A 92 -10.41 6.05 -19.04
CA ILE A 92 -9.82 6.33 -17.73
C ILE A 92 -8.30 6.50 -17.87
N ASP A 93 -7.65 5.63 -18.63
CA ASP A 93 -6.21 5.74 -18.87
C ASP A 93 -5.85 7.03 -19.63
N GLU A 94 -6.67 7.47 -20.59
CA GLU A 94 -6.50 8.77 -21.26
C GLU A 94 -6.69 9.95 -20.28
N LEU A 95 -7.72 9.89 -19.43
CA LEU A 95 -7.96 10.91 -18.40
C LEU A 95 -6.79 11.00 -17.41
N LEU A 96 -6.21 9.87 -17.03
CA LEU A 96 -5.10 9.76 -16.09
C LEU A 96 -3.72 9.84 -16.77
N GLN A 97 -3.67 10.14 -18.07
CA GLN A 97 -2.42 10.27 -18.83
C GLN A 97 -1.51 9.03 -18.76
N GLY A 98 -2.10 7.84 -18.79
CA GLY A 98 -1.40 6.56 -18.90
C GLY A 98 -1.69 5.56 -17.78
N GLY A 99 -2.52 5.92 -16.78
CA GLY A 99 -2.97 5.02 -15.73
C GLY A 99 -2.73 5.56 -14.31
N LEU A 100 -2.84 4.68 -13.33
CA LEU A 100 -2.67 5.00 -11.91
C LEU A 100 -1.18 5.12 -11.56
N GLU A 101 -0.81 6.23 -10.93
CA GLU A 101 0.54 6.49 -10.46
C GLU A 101 0.79 5.81 -9.09
N PRO A 102 1.99 5.28 -8.85
CA PRO A 102 2.37 4.80 -7.53
C PRO A 102 2.43 5.96 -6.54
N LYS A 103 2.22 5.65 -5.24
CA LYS A 103 2.23 6.63 -4.13
C LYS A 103 1.10 7.67 -4.18
N ALA A 104 0.06 7.42 -4.97
CA ALA A 104 -1.17 8.22 -4.99
C ALA A 104 -2.35 7.38 -4.48
N ILE A 105 -3.37 8.07 -3.99
CA ILE A 105 -4.67 7.48 -3.63
C ILE A 105 -5.67 7.91 -4.71
N TYR A 106 -6.38 6.95 -5.29
CA TYR A 106 -7.41 7.19 -6.29
C TYR A 106 -8.76 6.76 -5.74
N GLU A 107 -9.72 7.68 -5.75
CA GLU A 107 -11.10 7.42 -5.35
C GLU A 107 -11.98 7.26 -6.59
N PHE A 108 -12.63 6.10 -6.71
CA PHE A 108 -13.66 5.85 -7.72
C PHE A 108 -15.03 5.89 -7.05
N ALA A 109 -15.73 7.02 -7.17
CA ALA A 109 -17.06 7.22 -6.57
C ALA A 109 -18.19 7.09 -7.62
N GLY A 110 -19.34 6.59 -7.19
CA GLY A 110 -20.52 6.42 -8.04
C GLY A 110 -21.57 5.51 -7.41
N GLU A 111 -22.77 5.47 -7.98
CA GLU A 111 -23.88 4.64 -7.50
C GLU A 111 -23.57 3.14 -7.54
N PHE A 112 -24.34 2.33 -6.80
CA PHE A 112 -24.23 0.87 -6.88
C PHE A 112 -24.41 0.38 -8.34
N GLY A 113 -23.64 -0.64 -8.75
CA GLY A 113 -23.71 -1.19 -10.10
C GLY A 113 -22.97 -0.41 -11.20
N THR A 114 -22.34 0.73 -10.89
CA THR A 114 -21.55 1.53 -11.86
C THR A 114 -20.21 0.93 -12.26
N GLY A 115 -19.84 -0.24 -11.71
CA GLY A 115 -18.62 -0.96 -12.09
C GLY A 115 -17.39 -0.71 -11.22
N LYS A 116 -17.50 -0.01 -10.09
CA LYS A 116 -16.38 0.24 -9.15
C LYS A 116 -15.69 -1.04 -8.69
N THR A 117 -16.45 -1.99 -8.13
CA THR A 117 -15.96 -3.31 -7.71
C THR A 117 -15.36 -4.08 -8.89
N GLN A 118 -15.94 -3.97 -10.08
CA GLN A 118 -15.39 -4.61 -11.29
C GLN A 118 -14.02 -4.04 -11.67
N LEU A 119 -13.84 -2.72 -11.54
CA LEU A 119 -12.55 -2.08 -11.74
C LEU A 119 -11.55 -2.53 -10.67
N CYS A 120 -11.98 -2.66 -9.41
CA CYS A 120 -11.16 -3.17 -8.31
C CYS A 120 -10.67 -4.61 -8.57
N HIS A 121 -11.56 -5.52 -8.99
CA HIS A 121 -11.17 -6.87 -9.41
C HIS A 121 -10.21 -6.85 -10.61
N GLN A 122 -10.46 -6.00 -11.61
CA GLN A 122 -9.59 -5.89 -12.77
C GLN A 122 -8.19 -5.42 -12.38
N LEU A 123 -8.08 -4.35 -11.59
CA LEU A 123 -6.80 -3.82 -11.13
C LEU A 123 -6.03 -4.84 -10.27
N SER A 124 -6.72 -5.63 -9.44
CA SER A 124 -6.12 -6.69 -8.62
C SER A 124 -5.48 -7.80 -9.45
N VAL A 125 -5.94 -8.00 -10.68
CA VAL A 125 -5.31 -8.91 -11.65
C VAL A 125 -4.25 -8.19 -12.48
N THR A 126 -4.56 -7.01 -13.03
CA THR A 126 -3.67 -6.34 -14.00
C THR A 126 -2.42 -5.77 -13.35
N VAL A 127 -2.40 -5.52 -12.04
CA VAL A 127 -1.19 -5.16 -11.28
C VAL A 127 -0.09 -6.22 -11.40
N GLN A 128 -0.47 -7.48 -11.57
CA GLN A 128 0.44 -8.63 -11.67
C GLN A 128 1.11 -8.73 -13.04
N LEU A 129 0.56 -8.08 -14.07
CA LEU A 129 1.12 -8.09 -15.42
C LEU A 129 2.48 -7.38 -15.48
N GLY A 130 3.28 -7.71 -16.49
CA GLY A 130 4.49 -6.96 -16.84
C GLY A 130 4.17 -5.55 -17.33
N GLN A 131 5.18 -4.66 -17.26
CA GLN A 131 5.03 -3.25 -17.69
C GLN A 131 4.70 -3.11 -19.17
N ASP A 132 5.19 -4.03 -20.00
CA ASP A 132 4.88 -4.15 -21.42
C ASP A 132 3.38 -4.38 -21.69
N ARG A 133 2.68 -5.01 -20.73
CA ARG A 133 1.23 -5.25 -20.75
C ARG A 133 0.45 -4.27 -19.86
N GLY A 134 1.09 -3.21 -19.36
CA GLY A 134 0.47 -2.17 -18.54
C GLY A 134 0.30 -2.50 -17.06
N GLY A 135 0.89 -3.59 -16.57
CA GLY A 135 0.98 -3.89 -15.15
C GLY A 135 2.27 -3.37 -14.51
N VAL A 136 2.51 -3.76 -13.26
CA VAL A 136 3.70 -3.34 -12.50
C VAL A 136 4.41 -4.49 -11.78
N GLY A 137 4.03 -5.74 -12.11
CA GLY A 137 4.68 -6.96 -11.62
C GLY A 137 4.68 -7.12 -10.11
N GLY A 138 3.50 -7.04 -9.47
CA GLY A 138 3.39 -7.28 -8.03
C GLY A 138 2.01 -7.73 -7.57
N ALA A 139 1.91 -8.03 -6.28
CA ALA A 139 0.69 -8.53 -5.65
C ALA A 139 -0.31 -7.41 -5.34
N ALA A 140 -1.56 -7.80 -5.09
CA ALA A 140 -2.61 -6.92 -4.60
C ALA A 140 -3.02 -7.29 -3.17
N ILE A 141 -3.37 -6.28 -2.36
CA ILE A 141 -4.16 -6.46 -1.15
C ILE A 141 -5.56 -5.94 -1.43
N TYR A 142 -6.59 -6.72 -1.10
CA TYR A 142 -8.00 -6.36 -1.23
C TYR A 142 -8.65 -6.33 0.15
N LEU A 143 -8.89 -5.15 0.68
CA LEU A 143 -9.66 -4.92 1.90
C LEU A 143 -11.16 -4.93 1.53
N ASP A 144 -11.83 -6.02 1.86
CA ASP A 144 -13.24 -6.27 1.52
C ASP A 144 -14.13 -5.93 2.72
N THR A 145 -14.89 -4.84 2.60
CA THR A 145 -15.79 -4.36 3.67
C THR A 145 -17.24 -4.78 3.45
N GLU A 146 -17.60 -5.15 2.21
CA GLU A 146 -19.00 -5.44 1.80
C GLU A 146 -19.19 -6.90 1.36
N GLU A 147 -18.18 -7.75 1.55
CA GLU A 147 -18.14 -9.13 1.04
C GLU A 147 -18.35 -9.21 -0.48
N ALA A 148 -17.83 -8.23 -1.20
CA ALA A 148 -17.99 -8.08 -2.65
C ALA A 148 -16.90 -8.82 -3.45
N PHE A 149 -15.85 -9.32 -2.78
CA PHE A 149 -14.77 -10.03 -3.46
C PHE A 149 -15.26 -11.35 -4.08
N SER A 150 -14.90 -11.59 -5.34
CA SER A 150 -15.37 -12.76 -6.10
C SER A 150 -14.19 -13.51 -6.74
N PRO A 151 -13.78 -14.66 -6.18
CA PRO A 151 -12.70 -15.48 -6.75
C PRO A 151 -12.98 -15.96 -8.18
N SER A 152 -14.24 -16.31 -8.47
CA SER A 152 -14.66 -16.70 -9.82
C SER A 152 -14.52 -15.53 -10.79
N ARG A 153 -14.81 -14.29 -10.36
CA ARG A 153 -14.61 -13.12 -11.20
C ARG A 153 -13.12 -12.85 -11.46
N ILE A 154 -12.27 -12.95 -10.44
CA ILE A 154 -10.81 -12.87 -10.59
C ILE A 154 -10.33 -13.88 -11.63
N SER A 155 -10.78 -15.14 -11.53
CA SER A 155 -10.42 -16.20 -12.48
C SER A 155 -10.78 -15.84 -13.92
N SER A 156 -12.00 -15.33 -14.15
CA SER A 156 -12.42 -14.88 -15.49
C SER A 156 -11.61 -13.71 -16.03
N ILE A 157 -11.17 -12.80 -15.15
CA ILE A 157 -10.31 -11.67 -15.55
C ILE A 157 -8.89 -12.16 -15.85
N ALA A 158 -8.34 -13.05 -15.03
CA ALA A 158 -7.02 -13.65 -15.24
C ALA A 158 -6.94 -14.32 -16.62
N GLN A 159 -7.93 -15.15 -16.97
CA GLN A 159 -8.03 -15.78 -18.29
C GLN A 159 -8.05 -14.76 -19.44
N ARG A 160 -8.77 -13.64 -19.27
CA ARG A 160 -8.82 -12.57 -20.28
C ARG A 160 -7.45 -11.93 -20.54
N PHE A 161 -6.58 -11.89 -19.53
CA PHE A 161 -5.25 -11.31 -19.63
C PHE A 161 -4.14 -12.38 -19.77
N ASP A 162 -4.51 -13.60 -20.14
CA ASP A 162 -3.59 -14.72 -20.34
C ASP A 162 -2.72 -15.00 -19.09
N LEU A 163 -3.32 -14.93 -17.91
CA LEU A 163 -2.74 -15.34 -16.63
C LEU A 163 -3.38 -16.66 -16.17
N ASP A 164 -2.61 -17.51 -15.49
CA ASP A 164 -3.17 -18.67 -14.81
C ASP A 164 -4.11 -18.20 -13.68
N PRO A 165 -5.36 -18.69 -13.62
CA PRO A 165 -6.31 -18.27 -12.59
C PRO A 165 -5.87 -18.55 -11.16
N ASN A 166 -5.16 -19.65 -10.91
CA ASN A 166 -4.72 -20.01 -9.57
C ASN A 166 -3.56 -19.11 -9.15
N GLU A 167 -2.58 -18.91 -10.03
CA GLU A 167 -1.48 -17.95 -9.76
C GLU A 167 -2.01 -16.52 -9.54
N ALA A 168 -3.02 -16.12 -10.30
CA ALA A 168 -3.65 -14.80 -10.14
C ALA A 168 -4.36 -14.67 -8.80
N LEU A 169 -5.02 -15.73 -8.31
CA LEU A 169 -5.65 -15.76 -6.99
C LEU A 169 -4.62 -15.78 -5.86
N ASP A 170 -3.55 -16.56 -5.98
CA ASP A 170 -2.49 -16.67 -4.98
C ASP A 170 -1.76 -15.34 -4.73
N ASN A 171 -1.71 -14.47 -5.74
CA ASN A 171 -1.12 -13.12 -5.67
C ASN A 171 -2.08 -12.03 -5.18
N ILE A 172 -3.27 -12.37 -4.68
CA ILE A 172 -4.24 -11.43 -4.12
C ILE A 172 -4.54 -11.79 -2.67
N TYR A 173 -4.10 -10.92 -1.75
CA TYR A 173 -4.37 -11.07 -0.33
C TYR A 173 -5.69 -10.38 0.02
N VAL A 174 -6.71 -11.17 0.38
CA VAL A 174 -8.01 -10.63 0.78
C VAL A 174 -8.07 -10.50 2.30
N ILE A 175 -8.40 -9.31 2.77
CA ILE A 175 -8.60 -9.01 4.18
C ILE A 175 -10.05 -8.60 4.38
N LYS A 176 -10.81 -9.39 5.13
CA LYS A 176 -12.17 -9.00 5.53
C LYS A 176 -12.11 -7.92 6.59
N VAL A 177 -12.92 -6.89 6.42
CA VAL A 177 -12.99 -5.74 7.32
C VAL A 177 -14.41 -5.60 7.84
N ILE A 178 -14.54 -5.52 9.16
CA ILE A 178 -15.85 -5.59 9.84
C ILE A 178 -16.41 -4.18 10.11
N ASN A 179 -15.56 -3.23 10.50
CA ASN A 179 -15.94 -1.89 10.93
C ASN A 179 -14.75 -0.91 10.76
N ALA A 180 -14.92 0.38 11.09
CA ALA A 180 -13.87 1.37 10.84
C ALA A 180 -12.63 1.17 11.73
N VAL A 181 -12.81 0.72 12.97
CA VAL A 181 -11.71 0.41 13.90
C VAL A 181 -10.90 -0.78 13.39
N ASP A 182 -11.58 -1.85 12.94
CA ASP A 182 -10.93 -3.01 12.33
C ASP A 182 -10.19 -2.60 11.05
N LEU A 183 -10.74 -1.72 10.20
CA LEU A 183 -10.02 -1.20 9.02
C LEU A 183 -8.68 -0.55 9.42
N GLU A 184 -8.70 0.30 10.43
CA GLU A 184 -7.50 0.97 10.94
C GLU A 184 -6.46 -0.05 11.44
N ASP A 185 -6.88 -1.04 12.21
CA ASP A 185 -6.02 -2.11 12.70
C ASP A 185 -5.43 -2.95 11.55
N ARG A 186 -6.25 -3.34 10.55
CA ARG A 186 -5.77 -4.07 9.37
C ARG A 186 -4.74 -3.28 8.59
N ILE A 187 -4.94 -1.98 8.41
CA ILE A 187 -3.99 -1.12 7.72
C ILE A 187 -2.67 -1.04 8.51
N LYS A 188 -2.73 -0.82 9.82
CA LYS A 188 -1.53 -0.66 10.66
C LYS A 188 -0.70 -1.93 10.77
N PHE A 189 -1.33 -3.10 10.82
CA PHE A 189 -0.64 -4.36 11.11
C PHE A 189 -0.55 -5.30 9.90
N ASP A 190 -1.69 -5.69 9.33
CA ASP A 190 -1.72 -6.73 8.28
C ASP A 190 -1.21 -6.20 6.94
N VAL A 191 -1.64 -5.00 6.52
CA VAL A 191 -1.21 -4.38 5.26
C VAL A 191 0.28 -4.07 5.28
N VAL A 192 0.78 -3.45 6.36
CA VAL A 192 2.22 -3.18 6.54
C VAL A 192 3.02 -4.47 6.40
N ARG A 193 2.63 -5.54 7.10
CA ARG A 193 3.34 -6.83 7.03
C ARG A 193 3.37 -7.39 5.61
N LEU A 194 2.25 -7.36 4.90
CA LEU A 194 2.15 -7.88 3.54
C LEU A 194 2.96 -7.05 2.54
N VAL A 195 2.99 -5.72 2.70
CA VAL A 195 3.79 -4.83 1.84
C VAL A 195 5.28 -5.17 1.94
N GLU A 196 5.77 -5.49 3.14
CA GLU A 196 7.17 -5.86 3.37
C GLU A 196 7.51 -7.29 2.90
N GLN A 197 6.54 -8.20 2.83
CA GLN A 197 6.78 -9.62 2.57
C GLN A 197 6.41 -10.11 1.17
N ALA A 198 5.49 -9.43 0.48
CA ALA A 198 4.80 -9.98 -0.69
C ALA A 198 4.89 -9.12 -1.97
N ASN A 199 5.84 -8.18 -2.04
CA ASN A 199 6.01 -7.28 -3.20
C ASN A 199 4.67 -6.66 -3.67
N VAL A 200 3.89 -6.16 -2.72
CA VAL A 200 2.59 -5.54 -2.99
C VAL A 200 2.78 -4.23 -3.76
N LYS A 201 1.98 -4.03 -4.82
CA LYS A 201 1.99 -2.81 -5.65
C LYS A 201 0.63 -2.14 -5.76
N LEU A 202 -0.43 -2.78 -5.26
CA LEU A 202 -1.79 -2.25 -5.23
C LEU A 202 -2.45 -2.61 -3.91
N ILE A 203 -3.09 -1.62 -3.29
CA ILE A 203 -3.99 -1.82 -2.16
C ILE A 203 -5.35 -1.29 -2.60
N VAL A 204 -6.37 -2.14 -2.50
CA VAL A 204 -7.76 -1.83 -2.79
C VAL A 204 -8.54 -1.81 -1.47
N VAL A 205 -9.41 -0.82 -1.30
CA VAL A 205 -10.42 -0.80 -0.24
C VAL A 205 -11.79 -0.66 -0.89
N ASP A 206 -12.57 -1.73 -0.90
CA ASP A 206 -13.91 -1.75 -1.49
C ASP A 206 -14.93 -2.15 -0.40
N SER A 207 -15.62 -1.20 0.22
CA SER A 207 -15.56 0.26 0.05
C SER A 207 -15.43 1.00 1.40
N ILE A 208 -14.65 2.08 1.44
CA ILE A 208 -14.44 2.87 2.67
C ILE A 208 -15.78 3.40 3.23
N ILE A 209 -16.68 3.82 2.34
CA ILE A 209 -17.95 4.47 2.72
C ILE A 209 -18.90 3.51 3.45
N ALA A 210 -18.84 2.21 3.16
CA ALA A 210 -19.71 1.21 3.78
C ALA A 210 -19.59 1.22 5.31
N LEU A 211 -18.36 1.36 5.82
CA LEU A 211 -18.06 1.35 7.26
C LEU A 211 -18.60 2.61 7.95
N TYR A 212 -18.37 3.78 7.37
CA TYR A 212 -18.78 5.05 7.97
C TYR A 212 -20.30 5.29 7.91
N ARG A 213 -21.02 4.79 6.89
CA ARG A 213 -22.49 4.85 6.85
C ARG A 213 -23.15 4.01 7.95
N ALA A 214 -22.52 2.90 8.34
CA ALA A 214 -23.05 2.02 9.38
C ALA A 214 -22.84 2.60 10.79
N GLU A 215 -21.71 3.29 11.02
CA GLU A 215 -21.32 3.80 12.34
C GLU A 215 -21.83 5.21 12.64
N PHE A 216 -21.90 6.09 11.64
CA PHE A 216 -22.32 7.48 11.84
C PHE A 216 -23.70 7.69 11.21
N LYS A 217 -24.74 7.33 11.95
CA LYS A 217 -26.09 7.85 11.71
C LYS A 217 -26.07 9.33 12.12
N GLY A 218 -26.30 10.23 11.16
CA GLY A 218 -26.55 11.64 11.45
C GLY A 218 -27.70 11.82 12.43
#